data_AF-A0AAV0VS71-F1
#
_entry.id   AF-A0AAV0VS71-F1
#
_cell.length_a   1.000
_cell.length_b   1.000
_cell.length_c   1.000
_cell.angle_alpha   90.00
_cell.angle_beta   90.00
_cell.angle_gamma   90.00
#
_symmetry.space_group_name_H-M   'P 1'
#
loop_
_entity.id
_entity.type
_entity.pdbx_description
1 polymer ?
#
loop_
_entity_poly.entity_id
_entity_poly.type
_entity_poly.pdbx_seq_one_letter_code
_entity_poly.pdbx_strand_id
1 'polypeptide(L)'
;MPKYYTWNQSTKKFQRRKQGTPVPDWPQVFSTDALGRMYTVHPRNDECFYLRLLLVNVRGPKSFAHLKIVNGHQCQTYREACQLLGLLENDSHWDLTLADSVVSSNAYQIRTLFAIIITTCFPSQPIQLWNKYKYAICEDILHRLRIQTNNPDIQITDETWRNRENICHFIDFGHYSIKM
;
A
#
# COMPACT_ATOMS: atom_id res chain seq x y z
N MET A 1 18.28 11.24 2.93
CA MET A 1 18.55 12.68 3.15
C MET A 1 19.96 13.02 2.68
N PRO A 2 20.22 14.19 2.07
CA PRO A 2 21.55 14.54 1.55
C PRO A 2 22.60 14.74 2.66
N LYS A 3 23.61 13.86 2.67
CA LYS A 3 24.71 13.87 3.66
C LYS A 3 25.68 15.04 3.47
N TYR A 4 25.93 15.42 2.22
CA TYR A 4 26.95 16.43 1.84
C TYR A 4 26.39 17.78 1.41
N TYR A 5 25.08 17.86 1.19
CA TYR A 5 24.40 19.05 0.67
C TYR A 5 23.30 19.51 1.62
N THR A 6 23.02 20.81 1.61
CA THR A 6 21.89 21.42 2.32
C THR A 6 21.06 22.25 1.36
N TRP A 7 19.75 22.35 1.63
CA TRP A 7 18.85 23.19 0.86
C TRP A 7 19.02 24.65 1.27
N ASN A 8 19.24 25.53 0.29
CA ASN A 8 19.22 26.97 0.49
C ASN A 8 17.82 27.50 0.17
N GLN A 9 17.09 27.93 1.20
CA GLN A 9 15.70 28.37 1.09
C GLN A 9 15.54 29.60 0.18
N SER A 10 16.52 30.50 0.19
CA SER A 10 16.49 31.76 -0.57
C SER A 10 16.79 31.54 -2.05
N THR A 11 17.79 30.72 -2.37
CA THR A 11 18.19 30.46 -3.77
C THR A 11 17.46 29.28 -4.39
N LYS A 12 16.68 28.52 -3.59
CA LYS A 12 15.98 27.29 -3.99
C LYS A 12 16.92 26.29 -4.69
N LYS A 13 18.15 26.16 -4.17
CA LYS A 13 19.20 25.29 -4.71
C LYS A 13 19.87 24.50 -3.59
N PHE A 14 20.30 23.28 -3.92
CA PHE A 14 21.21 22.55 -3.06
C PHE A 14 22.61 23.16 -3.14
N GLN A 15 23.21 23.38 -1.98
CA GLN A 15 24.60 23.84 -1.85
C GLN A 15 25.38 22.88 -0.97
N ARG A 16 26.70 22.79 -1.18
CA ARG A 16 27.58 22.00 -0.32
C ARG A 16 27.48 22.51 1.12
N ARG A 17 27.53 21.59 2.06
CA ARG A 17 27.57 21.95 3.48
C ARG A 17 28.89 22.65 3.78
N LYS A 18 28.80 23.69 4.61
CA LYS A 18 29.96 24.43 5.14
C LYS A 18 30.28 24.07 6.59
N GLN A 19 29.48 23.19 7.20
CA GLN A 19 29.54 22.78 8.60
C GLN A 19 29.27 21.27 8.71
N GLY A 20 29.89 20.60 9.68
CA GLY A 20 29.79 19.17 9.92
C GLY A 20 31.17 18.51 10.09
N THR A 21 31.22 17.19 9.99
CA THR A 21 32.47 16.41 10.00
C THR A 21 33.16 16.55 8.64
N PRO A 22 34.43 17.00 8.60
CA PRO A 22 35.21 17.03 7.35
C PRO A 22 35.28 15.63 6.74
N VAL A 23 35.08 15.53 5.44
CA VAL A 23 35.23 14.26 4.72
C VAL A 23 36.72 14.04 4.43
N PRO A 24 37.31 12.90 4.82
CA PRO A 24 38.70 12.57 4.47
C PRO A 24 38.90 12.67 2.95
N ASP A 25 40.07 13.17 2.53
CA ASP A 25 40.46 13.31 1.12
C ASP A 25 39.67 14.33 0.27
N TRP A 26 38.68 15.02 0.85
CA TRP A 26 37.86 16.01 0.13
C TRP A 26 37.88 17.37 0.84
N PRO A 27 38.85 18.24 0.51
CA PRO A 27 38.95 19.58 1.10
C PRO A 27 37.66 20.37 0.93
N GLN A 28 37.21 21.04 1.99
CA GLN A 28 35.99 21.85 2.03
C GLN A 28 34.67 21.07 1.85
N VAL A 29 34.70 19.74 1.90
CA VAL A 29 33.48 18.91 1.93
C VAL A 29 33.19 18.52 3.37
N PHE A 30 32.01 18.91 3.84
CA PHE A 30 31.52 18.57 5.16
C PHE A 30 30.34 17.62 5.05
N SER A 31 30.28 16.66 5.97
CA SER A 31 29.20 15.69 6.10
C SER A 31 28.53 15.81 7.46
N THR A 32 27.25 15.49 7.53
CA THR A 32 26.52 15.40 8.79
C THR A 32 25.40 14.39 8.62
N ASP A 33 25.07 13.70 9.71
CA ASP A 33 23.90 12.83 9.78
C ASP A 33 22.63 13.65 10.04
N ALA A 34 22.44 14.70 9.23
CA ALA A 34 21.26 15.53 9.32
C ALA A 34 20.01 14.72 8.98
N LEU A 35 19.18 14.50 10.00
CA LEU A 35 17.81 14.04 9.87
C LEU A 35 16.98 15.16 9.26
N GLY A 36 16.84 15.17 7.93
CA GLY A 36 15.86 16.05 7.33
C GLY A 36 14.44 15.57 7.63
N ARG A 37 13.55 16.53 7.84
CA ARG A 37 12.15 16.26 8.18
C ARG A 37 11.41 15.89 6.91
N MET A 38 10.99 14.63 6.79
CA MET A 38 9.97 14.22 5.82
C MET A 38 8.62 14.23 6.53
N TYR A 39 7.64 14.93 5.94
CA TYR A 39 6.27 14.94 6.44
C TYR A 39 5.74 13.52 6.60
N THR A 40 5.21 13.19 7.79
CA THR A 40 4.52 11.93 8.01
C THR A 40 3.39 11.83 6.99
N VAL A 41 3.46 10.83 6.12
CA VAL A 41 2.42 10.54 5.14
C VAL A 41 1.65 9.33 5.65
N HIS A 42 0.34 9.48 5.80
CA HIS A 42 -0.52 8.36 6.15
C HIS A 42 -0.58 7.37 4.97
N PRO A 43 -0.49 6.03 5.16
CA PRO A 43 -0.54 5.04 4.09
C PRO A 43 -1.74 5.14 3.14
N ARG A 44 -2.86 5.69 3.64
CA ARG A 44 -4.07 6.01 2.86
C ARG A 44 -3.84 7.03 1.74
N ASN A 45 -2.79 7.83 1.80
CA ASN A 45 -2.35 8.67 0.67
C ASN A 45 -1.30 7.89 -0.12
N ASP A 46 -1.79 7.04 -1.02
CA ASP A 46 -1.00 6.01 -1.69
C ASP A 46 0.19 6.59 -2.46
N GLU A 47 -0.05 7.56 -3.34
CA GLU A 47 0.93 8.26 -4.17
C GLU A 47 2.03 8.86 -3.30
N CYS A 48 1.66 9.64 -2.27
CA CYS A 48 2.65 10.30 -1.41
C CYS A 48 3.42 9.29 -0.55
N PHE A 49 2.77 8.19 -0.13
CA PHE A 49 3.40 7.15 0.69
C PHE A 49 4.48 6.43 -0.12
N TYR A 50 4.14 5.93 -1.31
CA TYR A 50 5.11 5.25 -2.17
C TYR A 50 6.17 6.20 -2.71
N LEU A 51 5.83 7.45 -3.03
CA LEU A 51 6.81 8.47 -3.40
C LEU A 51 7.82 8.71 -2.27
N ARG A 52 7.36 8.83 -1.02
CA ARG A 52 8.24 8.97 0.15
C ARG A 52 9.15 7.75 0.28
N LEU A 53 8.61 6.54 0.12
CA LEU A 53 9.39 5.30 0.19
C LEU A 53 10.49 5.26 -0.87
N LEU A 54 10.21 5.66 -2.11
CA LEU A 54 11.21 5.78 -3.17
C LEU A 54 12.25 6.84 -2.87
N LEU A 55 11.86 8.03 -2.40
CA LEU A 55 12.80 9.11 -2.06
C LEU A 55 13.77 8.74 -0.93
N VAL A 56 13.39 7.81 -0.06
CA VAL A 56 14.24 7.29 1.00
C VAL A 56 15.24 6.26 0.46
N ASN A 57 14.82 5.39 -0.46
CA ASN A 57 15.60 4.24 -0.92
C ASN A 57 16.40 4.49 -2.21
N VAL A 58 15.88 5.30 -3.13
CA VAL A 58 16.50 5.60 -4.42
C VAL A 58 17.53 6.73 -4.26
N ARG A 59 18.78 6.46 -4.67
CA ARG A 59 19.88 7.43 -4.55
C ARG A 59 19.97 8.34 -5.78
N GLY A 60 20.07 9.65 -5.54
CA GLY A 60 20.32 10.65 -6.58
C GLY A 60 19.26 10.80 -7.68
N PRO A 61 17.95 10.67 -7.41
CA PRO A 61 16.93 10.87 -8.44
C PRO A 61 17.01 12.30 -9.00
N LYS A 62 17.02 12.43 -10.33
CA LYS A 62 17.10 13.73 -11.02
C LYS A 62 15.73 14.34 -11.32
N SER A 63 14.67 13.54 -11.27
CA SER A 63 13.30 13.97 -11.51
C SER A 63 12.31 12.98 -10.88
N PHE A 64 11.05 13.36 -10.78
CA PHE A 64 9.97 12.45 -10.36
C PHE A 64 9.79 11.28 -11.35
N ALA A 65 9.95 11.53 -12.65
CA ALA A 65 9.91 10.47 -13.66
C ALA A 65 11.03 9.45 -13.45
N HIS A 66 12.23 9.89 -13.04
CA HIS A 66 13.35 9.00 -12.75
C HIS A 66 13.07 8.05 -11.58
N LEU A 67 12.25 8.45 -10.60
CA LEU A 67 11.85 7.57 -9.50
C LEU A 67 11.00 6.38 -9.95
N LYS A 68 10.36 6.47 -11.12
CA LYS A 68 9.57 5.39 -11.70
C LYS A 68 10.36 4.48 -12.62
N ILE A 69 11.64 4.75 -12.85
CA ILE A 69 12.50 3.91 -13.68
C ILE A 69 13.22 2.90 -12.79
N VAL A 70 12.90 1.62 -12.94
CA VAL A 70 13.53 0.51 -12.20
C VAL A 70 14.08 -0.48 -13.21
N ASN A 71 15.38 -0.78 -13.15
CA ASN A 71 16.07 -1.68 -14.08
C ASN A 71 15.83 -1.36 -15.58
N GLY A 72 15.70 -0.07 -15.93
CA GLY A 72 15.44 0.39 -17.30
C GLY A 72 13.95 0.33 -17.72
N HIS A 73 13.06 -0.20 -16.89
CA HIS A 73 11.62 -0.20 -17.11
C HIS A 73 10.95 1.02 -16.49
N GLN A 74 10.12 1.73 -17.25
CA GLN A 74 9.35 2.87 -16.76
C GLN A 74 8.00 2.43 -16.21
N CYS A 75 7.84 2.48 -14.89
CA CYS A 75 6.61 2.15 -14.19
C CYS A 75 5.55 3.25 -14.37
N GLN A 76 4.28 2.86 -14.37
CA GLN A 76 3.17 3.83 -14.43
C GLN A 76 3.02 4.56 -13.09
N THR A 77 3.12 3.83 -11.97
CA THR A 77 2.89 4.33 -10.62
C THR A 77 4.14 4.23 -9.74
N TYR A 78 4.22 5.04 -8.67
CA TYR A 78 5.30 4.90 -7.67
C TYR A 78 5.22 3.57 -6.92
N ARG A 79 4.01 3.03 -6.74
CA ARG A 79 3.78 1.73 -6.11
C ARG A 79 4.44 0.59 -6.87
N GLU A 80 4.25 0.55 -8.17
CA GLU A 80 4.85 -0.45 -9.06
C GLU A 80 6.40 -0.37 -9.00
N ALA A 81 6.96 0.84 -8.98
CA ALA A 81 8.39 1.02 -8.80
C ALA A 81 8.88 0.48 -7.44
N CYS A 82 8.14 0.71 -6.35
CA CYS A 82 8.45 0.13 -5.04
C CYS A 82 8.38 -1.40 -5.06
N GLN A 83 7.41 -2.00 -5.76
CA GLN A 83 7.27 -3.45 -5.91
C GLN A 83 8.49 -4.05 -6.62
N LEU A 84 8.89 -3.47 -7.76
CA LEU A 84 10.05 -3.94 -8.52
C LEU A 84 11.37 -3.78 -7.76
N LEU A 85 11.48 -2.79 -6.89
CA LEU A 85 12.63 -2.60 -6.00
C LEU A 85 12.60 -3.50 -4.76
N GLY A 86 11.54 -4.31 -4.57
CA GLY A 86 11.39 -5.17 -3.40
C GLY A 86 11.23 -4.39 -2.08
N LEU A 87 10.71 -3.15 -2.15
CA LEU A 87 10.53 -2.28 -0.99
C LEU A 87 9.22 -2.54 -0.25
N LEU A 88 8.31 -3.30 -0.85
CA LEU A 88 7.05 -3.69 -0.24
C LEU A 88 7.14 -5.11 0.29
N GLU A 89 6.44 -5.39 1.39
CA GLU A 89 6.38 -6.73 1.96
C GLU A 89 5.71 -7.71 0.98
N ASN A 90 6.24 -8.94 0.94
CA ASN A 90 5.68 -10.00 0.13
C ASN A 90 4.40 -10.53 0.79
N ASP A 91 3.25 -10.28 0.15
CA ASP A 91 1.90 -10.68 0.59
C ASP A 91 1.70 -12.20 0.73
N SER A 92 2.71 -13.02 0.44
CA SER A 92 2.72 -14.47 0.65
C SER A 92 2.13 -14.91 1.99
N HIS A 93 2.40 -14.16 3.07
CA HIS A 93 1.88 -14.51 4.39
C HIS A 93 0.37 -14.22 4.52
N TRP A 94 -0.17 -13.18 3.88
CA TRP A 94 -1.61 -12.95 3.82
C TRP A 94 -2.32 -14.03 3.01
N ASP A 95 -1.68 -14.48 1.93
CA ASP A 95 -2.19 -15.57 1.11
C ASP A 95 -2.28 -16.88 1.90
N LEU A 96 -1.20 -17.28 2.57
CA LEU A 96 -1.18 -18.48 3.44
C LEU A 96 -2.20 -18.36 4.59
N THR A 97 -2.26 -17.20 5.24
CA THR A 97 -3.18 -16.96 6.36
C THR A 97 -4.64 -17.11 5.95
N LEU A 98 -5.01 -16.60 4.76
CA LEU A 98 -6.37 -16.78 4.23
C LEU A 98 -6.62 -18.20 3.74
N ALA A 99 -5.64 -18.84 3.10
CA ALA A 99 -5.75 -20.24 2.70
C ALA A 99 -6.04 -21.16 3.89
N ASP A 100 -5.33 -20.99 5.00
CA ASP A 100 -5.56 -21.75 6.23
C ASP A 100 -6.95 -21.45 6.80
N SER A 101 -7.35 -20.18 6.83
CA SER A 101 -8.67 -19.78 7.34
C SER A 101 -9.82 -20.37 6.52
N VAL A 102 -9.67 -20.49 5.20
CA VAL A 102 -10.67 -21.15 4.33
C VAL A 102 -10.90 -22.61 4.73
N VAL A 103 -9.87 -23.30 5.23
CA VAL A 103 -9.98 -24.71 5.66
C VAL A 103 -10.54 -24.81 7.08
N SER A 104 -10.25 -23.85 7.96
CA SER A 104 -10.53 -23.95 9.40
C SER A 104 -11.66 -23.07 9.93
N SER A 105 -12.29 -22.23 9.10
CA SER A 105 -13.17 -21.16 9.57
C SER A 105 -14.38 -20.96 8.67
N ASN A 106 -15.42 -20.33 9.21
CA ASN A 106 -16.63 -20.01 8.44
C ASN A 106 -16.48 -18.68 7.67
N ALA A 107 -17.37 -18.44 6.70
CA ALA A 107 -17.34 -17.25 5.84
C ALA A 107 -17.31 -15.92 6.63
N TYR A 108 -18.01 -15.83 7.76
CA TYR A 108 -17.99 -14.65 8.62
C TYR A 108 -16.59 -14.38 9.22
N GLN A 109 -15.93 -15.42 9.73
CA GLN A 109 -14.58 -15.32 10.27
C GLN A 109 -13.56 -14.96 9.19
N ILE A 110 -13.65 -15.57 8.01
CA ILE A 110 -12.78 -15.28 6.86
C ILE A 110 -12.96 -13.82 6.43
N ARG A 111 -14.20 -13.32 6.37
CA ARG A 111 -14.50 -11.90 6.07
C ARG A 111 -13.91 -10.96 7.10
N THR A 112 -13.97 -11.32 8.38
CA THR A 112 -13.38 -10.55 9.49
C THR A 112 -11.87 -10.45 9.34
N LEU A 113 -11.21 -11.58 9.10
CA LEU A 113 -9.77 -11.64 8.90
C LEU A 113 -9.34 -10.80 7.69
N PHE A 114 -10.04 -10.94 6.55
CA PHE A 114 -9.77 -10.15 5.36
C PHE A 114 -9.92 -8.64 5.63
N ALA A 115 -10.96 -8.22 6.37
CA ALA A 115 -11.17 -6.82 6.76
C ALA A 115 -10.03 -6.29 7.65
N ILE A 116 -9.51 -7.09 8.57
CA ILE A 116 -8.34 -6.73 9.39
C ILE A 116 -7.12 -6.54 8.49
N ILE A 117 -6.79 -7.52 7.64
CA ILE A 117 -5.64 -7.45 6.74
C ILE A 117 -5.64 -6.17 5.90
N ILE A 118 -6.77 -5.83 5.27
CA ILE A 118 -6.84 -4.64 4.40
C ILE A 118 -6.83 -3.32 5.17
N THR A 119 -7.31 -3.29 6.42
CA THR A 119 -7.40 -2.04 7.20
C THR A 119 -6.17 -1.75 8.05
N THR A 120 -5.48 -2.79 8.54
CA THR A 120 -4.36 -2.63 9.47
C THR A 120 -3.01 -2.98 8.84
N CYS A 121 -2.98 -3.91 7.89
CA CYS A 121 -1.74 -4.44 7.35
C CYS A 121 -1.36 -3.87 5.98
N PHE A 122 -2.30 -3.24 5.27
CA PHE A 122 -2.06 -2.57 3.98
C PHE A 122 -1.32 -3.46 2.96
N PRO A 123 -1.89 -4.61 2.55
CA PRO A 123 -1.23 -5.54 1.65
C PRO A 123 -0.82 -4.87 0.33
N SER A 124 0.25 -5.38 -0.27
CA SER A 124 0.80 -4.91 -1.52
C SER A 124 -0.11 -5.20 -2.73
N GLN A 125 -1.08 -6.10 -2.66
CA GLN A 125 -1.99 -6.48 -3.75
C GLN A 125 -3.39 -6.90 -3.22
N PRO A 126 -4.15 -5.99 -2.58
CA PRO A 126 -5.44 -6.31 -1.94
C PRO A 126 -6.48 -6.84 -2.93
N ILE A 127 -6.48 -6.33 -4.16
CA ILE A 127 -7.42 -6.74 -5.22
C ILE A 127 -7.16 -8.18 -5.65
N GLN A 128 -5.89 -8.60 -5.76
CA GLN A 128 -5.56 -9.99 -6.09
C GLN A 128 -5.98 -10.93 -4.96
N LEU A 129 -5.74 -10.53 -3.71
CA LEU A 129 -6.16 -11.26 -2.53
C LEU A 129 -7.69 -11.42 -2.49
N TRP A 130 -8.44 -10.34 -2.73
CA TRP A 130 -9.90 -10.37 -2.86
C TRP A 130 -10.35 -11.33 -3.96
N ASN A 131 -9.83 -11.19 -5.17
CA ASN A 131 -10.24 -12.01 -6.31
C ASN A 131 -10.02 -13.51 -6.07
N LYS A 132 -8.98 -13.86 -5.29
CA LYS A 132 -8.68 -15.25 -4.93
C LYS A 132 -9.66 -15.81 -3.89
N TYR A 133 -10.03 -15.04 -2.87
CA TYR A 133 -10.79 -15.54 -1.72
C TYR A 133 -12.27 -15.10 -1.67
N LYS A 134 -12.73 -14.26 -2.60
CA LYS A 134 -14.08 -13.68 -2.60
C LYS A 134 -15.20 -14.70 -2.41
N TYR A 135 -15.12 -15.87 -3.04
CA TYR A 135 -16.18 -16.88 -2.92
C TYR A 135 -16.28 -17.45 -1.50
N ALA A 136 -15.15 -17.71 -0.84
CA ALA A 136 -15.14 -18.20 0.55
C ALA A 136 -15.56 -17.11 1.55
N ILE A 137 -15.18 -15.86 1.31
CA ILE A 137 -15.58 -14.69 2.12
C ILE A 137 -17.11 -14.47 2.08
N CYS A 138 -17.72 -14.88 0.97
CA CYS A 138 -19.08 -14.54 0.61
C CYS A 138 -20.07 -15.71 0.58
N GLU A 139 -19.62 -16.90 0.99
CA GLU A 139 -20.37 -18.15 0.86
C GLU A 139 -21.73 -18.13 1.60
N ASP A 140 -21.79 -17.48 2.76
CA ASP A 140 -23.00 -17.32 3.59
C ASP A 140 -23.93 -16.18 3.14
N ILE A 141 -23.49 -15.30 2.23
CA ILE A 141 -24.20 -14.04 1.94
C ILE A 141 -25.56 -14.29 1.31
N LEU A 142 -25.64 -15.20 0.33
CA LEU A 142 -26.90 -15.50 -0.36
C LEU A 142 -27.95 -16.01 0.64
N HIS A 143 -27.53 -16.88 1.54
CA HIS A 143 -28.39 -17.44 2.58
C HIS A 143 -28.87 -16.35 3.53
N ARG A 144 -27.97 -15.46 3.99
CA ARG A 144 -28.31 -14.33 4.86
C ARG A 144 -29.30 -13.37 4.20
N LEU A 145 -29.11 -13.03 2.93
CA LEU A 145 -30.02 -12.17 2.18
C LEU A 145 -31.41 -12.76 2.10
N ARG A 146 -31.55 -14.04 1.72
CA ARG A 146 -32.85 -14.72 1.61
C ARG A 146 -33.63 -14.67 2.92
N ILE A 147 -32.94 -14.87 4.05
CA ILE A 147 -33.54 -14.77 5.39
C ILE A 147 -33.96 -13.33 5.69
N GLN A 148 -33.09 -12.34 5.44
CA GLN A 148 -33.37 -10.94 5.73
C GLN A 148 -34.52 -10.36 4.92
N THR A 149 -34.64 -10.72 3.65
CA THR A 149 -35.67 -10.20 2.74
C THR A 149 -36.92 -11.08 2.69
N ASN A 150 -36.93 -12.22 3.40
CA ASN A 150 -37.97 -13.25 3.32
C ASN A 150 -38.32 -13.64 1.87
N ASN A 151 -37.31 -13.71 0.99
CA ASN A 151 -37.47 -13.99 -0.44
C ASN A 151 -36.51 -15.11 -0.87
N PRO A 152 -37.01 -16.34 -1.10
CA PRO A 152 -36.16 -17.48 -1.44
C PRO A 152 -35.61 -17.43 -2.88
N ASP A 153 -36.23 -16.66 -3.77
CA ASP A 153 -35.90 -16.63 -5.21
C ASP A 153 -34.75 -15.69 -5.54
N ILE A 154 -34.22 -14.96 -4.55
CA ILE A 154 -33.04 -14.11 -4.74
C ILE A 154 -31.86 -14.95 -5.22
N GLN A 155 -31.18 -14.45 -6.25
CA GLN A 155 -29.93 -15.00 -6.79
C GLN A 155 -28.87 -13.90 -6.81
N ILE A 156 -27.64 -14.27 -6.49
CA ILE A 156 -26.46 -13.41 -6.65
C ILE A 156 -25.91 -13.67 -8.05
N THR A 157 -25.91 -12.65 -8.91
CA THR A 157 -25.30 -12.69 -10.25
C THR A 157 -23.86 -12.16 -10.23
N ASP A 158 -23.04 -12.48 -11.22
CA ASP A 158 -21.67 -11.92 -11.30
C ASP A 158 -21.63 -10.38 -11.32
N GLU A 159 -22.71 -9.73 -11.75
CA GLU A 159 -22.86 -8.28 -11.71
C GLU A 159 -22.99 -7.74 -10.27
N THR A 160 -23.56 -8.50 -9.35
CA THR A 160 -23.63 -8.13 -7.93
C THR A 160 -22.25 -8.12 -7.27
N TRP A 161 -21.32 -8.98 -7.72
CA TRP A 161 -19.91 -8.94 -7.32
C TRP A 161 -19.13 -7.81 -8.01
N ARG A 162 -19.59 -7.32 -9.16
CA ARG A 162 -18.89 -6.29 -9.96
C ARG A 162 -19.21 -4.87 -9.50
N ASN A 163 -20.38 -4.65 -8.90
CA ASN A 163 -20.75 -3.35 -8.34
C ASN A 163 -20.05 -3.12 -6.99
N ARG A 164 -19.04 -2.22 -7.00
CA ARG A 164 -18.25 -1.81 -5.83
C ARG A 164 -19.10 -1.34 -4.63
N GLU A 165 -20.29 -0.80 -4.87
CA GLU A 165 -21.21 -0.34 -3.82
C GLU A 165 -21.84 -1.50 -3.04
N ASN A 166 -22.02 -2.67 -3.67
CA ASN A 166 -22.61 -3.84 -3.02
C ASN A 166 -21.61 -4.61 -2.14
N ILE A 167 -20.33 -4.68 -2.54
CA ILE A 167 -19.27 -5.29 -1.71
C ILE A 167 -19.16 -4.57 -0.36
N CYS A 168 -19.34 -3.25 -0.33
CA CYS A 168 -19.30 -2.45 0.89
C CYS A 168 -20.46 -2.79 1.85
N HIS A 169 -21.65 -3.10 1.32
CA HIS A 169 -22.79 -3.56 2.12
C HIS A 169 -22.62 -4.99 2.65
N PHE A 170 -21.86 -5.83 1.95
CA PHE A 170 -21.60 -7.20 2.39
C PHE A 170 -20.50 -7.32 3.45
N ILE A 171 -19.63 -6.31 3.55
CA ILE A 171 -18.61 -6.15 4.58
C ILE A 171 -19.07 -5.05 5.56
N ASP A 172 -20.35 -5.06 5.96
CA ASP A 172 -20.86 -4.15 6.99
C ASP A 172 -20.33 -4.58 8.38
N PHE A 173 -19.16 -4.06 8.74
CA PHE A 173 -18.61 -4.06 10.10
C PHE A 173 -19.14 -2.87 10.90
N GLY A 174 -20.46 -2.66 10.95
CA GLY A 174 -21.14 -1.73 11.86
C GLY A 174 -20.67 -0.26 11.94
N HIS A 175 -19.60 0.16 11.26
CA HIS A 175 -18.97 1.48 11.33
C HIS A 175 -17.81 1.68 10.31
N TYR A 176 -17.32 0.63 9.63
CA TYR A 176 -16.20 0.75 8.67
C TYR A 176 -16.61 0.27 7.27
N SER A 177 -17.00 1.21 6.40
CA SER A 177 -17.18 0.95 4.98
C SER A 177 -15.78 0.86 4.32
N ILE A 178 -15.37 -0.35 3.94
CA ILE A 178 -14.06 -0.58 3.33
C ILE A 178 -14.18 -0.40 1.81
N LYS A 179 -13.71 0.75 1.30
CA LYS A 179 -13.54 0.98 -0.14
C LYS A 179 -12.19 0.41 -0.58
N MET A 180 -12.24 -0.63 -1.43
CA MET A 180 -11.09 -1.15 -2.19
C MET A 180 -10.86 -0.38 -3.49
#